data_AF-A0A1M2VWT7-F1
#
_entry.id   AF-A0A1M2VWT7-F1
#
_cell.length_a   1.000
_cell.length_b   1.000
_cell.length_c   1.000
_cell.angle_alpha   90.00
_cell.angle_beta   90.00
_cell.angle_gamma   90.00
#
_symmetry.space_group_name_H-M   'P 1'
#
loop_
_entity.id
_entity.type
_entity.pdbx_description
1 polymer ?
#
loop_
_entity_poly.entity_id
_entity_poly.type
_entity_poly.pdbx_seq_one_letter_code
_entity_poly.pdbx_strand_id
1 'polypeptide(L)' 'MASRLNLDEEVRLYTTNAEREKYGLLATLFGIIVSLEYLERAYVRDSVSASE' A
#
# COMPACT_ATOMS: atom_id res chain seq x y z
N MET A 1 9.32 -6.66 -22.89
CA MET A 1 8.66 -7.98 -22.82
C MET A 1 7.31 -7.79 -22.17
N ALA A 2 6.23 -7.87 -22.93
CA ALA A 2 4.90 -7.92 -22.34
C ALA A 2 4.70 -9.32 -21.76
N SER A 3 4.55 -9.41 -20.44
CA SER A 3 4.05 -10.63 -19.81
C SER A 3 2.67 -10.90 -20.41
N ARG A 4 2.49 -12.04 -21.07
CA ARG A 4 1.18 -12.49 -21.55
C ARG A 4 0.32 -12.79 -20.32
N LEU A 5 -0.42 -11.80 -19.85
CA LEU A 5 -1.42 -11.97 -18.80
C LEU A 5 -2.50 -12.90 -19.37
N ASN A 6 -2.64 -14.09 -18.79
CA ASN A 6 -3.69 -15.01 -19.16
C ASN A 6 -5.01 -14.51 -18.53
N LEU A 7 -6.01 -14.24 -19.37
CA LEU A 7 -7.30 -13.68 -18.95
C LEU A 7 -8.30 -14.76 -18.52
N ASP A 8 -8.02 -16.03 -18.85
CA ASP A 8 -8.90 -17.16 -18.56
C ASP A 8 -8.61 -17.78 -17.18
N GLU A 9 -7.66 -17.24 -16.41
CA GLU A 9 -7.28 -17.73 -15.08
C GLU A 9 -7.19 -16.61 -14.03
N GLU A 10 -7.56 -16.92 -12.78
CA GLU A 10 -7.39 -16.02 -11.65
C GLU A 10 -5.92 -15.97 -11.22
N VAL A 11 -5.36 -14.76 -11.16
CA VAL A 11 -3.98 -14.54 -10.71
C VAL A 11 -3.93 -14.43 -9.19
N ARG A 12 -3.01 -15.15 -8.57
CA ARG A 12 -2.76 -15.07 -7.12
C ARG A 12 -1.75 -13.96 -6.82
N LEU A 13 -1.98 -13.26 -5.72
CA LEU A 13 -1.05 -12.23 -5.23
C LEU A 13 0.32 -12.81 -4.85
N TYR A 14 0.34 -14.03 -4.30
CA TYR A 14 1.55 -14.75 -3.93
C TYR A 14 1.36 -16.25 -4.17
N THR A 15 2.48 -16.96 -4.36
CA THR A 15 2.52 -18.42 -4.50
C THR A 15 3.35 -19.09 -3.40
N THR A 16 4.27 -18.34 -2.78
CA THR A 16 5.10 -18.84 -1.66
C THR A 16 4.84 -18.06 -0.37
N ASN A 17 5.22 -18.67 0.77
CA ASN A 17 5.13 -18.02 2.08
C ASN A 17 6.02 -16.76 2.16
N ALA A 18 7.20 -16.79 1.54
CA ALA A 18 8.10 -15.64 1.50
C ALA A 18 7.51 -14.46 0.71
N GLU A 19 6.84 -14.73 -0.41
CA GLU A 19 6.11 -13.71 -1.17
C GLU A 19 4.96 -13.12 -0.35
N ARG A 20 4.18 -13.97 0.35
CA ARG A 20 3.09 -13.52 1.23
C ARG A 20 3.60 -12.56 2.30
N GLU A 21 4.69 -12.90 2.97
CA GLU A 21 5.31 -12.04 3.99
C GLU A 21 5.79 -10.72 3.38
N LYS A 22 6.50 -10.79 2.24
CA LYS A 22 6.94 -9.59 1.50
C LYS A 22 5.79 -8.65 1.17
N TYR A 23 4.70 -9.16 0.60
CA TYR A 23 3.54 -8.32 0.26
C TYR A 23 2.84 -7.77 1.52
N GLY A 24 2.81 -8.52 2.62
CA GLY A 24 2.29 -8.03 3.90
C GLY A 24 3.10 -6.85 4.45
N LEU A 25 4.42 -6.92 4.39
CA LEU A 25 5.32 -5.83 4.79
C LEU A 25 5.15 -4.60 3.88
N LEU A 26 5.08 -4.81 2.56
CA LEU A 26 4.86 -3.74 1.60
C LEU A 26 3.49 -3.07 1.77
N ALA A 27 2.43 -3.84 2.03
CA ALA A 27 1.10 -3.30 2.28
C ALA A 27 1.06 -2.45 3.55
N THR A 28 1.74 -2.90 4.60
CA THR A 28 1.87 -2.13 5.86
C THR A 28 2.59 -0.81 5.61
N LEU A 29 3.73 -0.85 4.91
CA LEU A 29 4.50 0.36 4.57
C LEU A 29 3.66 1.33 3.72
N PHE A 30 2.95 0.83 2.72
CA PHE A 30 2.06 1.64 1.89
C PHE A 30 0.97 2.31 2.74
N GLY A 31 0.34 1.56 3.65
CA GLY A 31 -0.68 2.10 4.55
C GLY A 31 -0.14 3.24 5.42
N ILE A 32 1.08 3.11 5.95
CA ILE A 32 1.75 4.15 6.74
C ILE A 32 1.99 5.40 5.89
N ILE A 33 2.58 5.25 4.70
CA ILE A 33 2.90 6.37 3.81
C ILE A 33 1.64 7.15 3.43
N VAL A 34 0.57 6.45 3.03
CA VAL A 34 -0.69 7.09 2.64
C VAL A 34 -1.33 7.80 3.82
N SER A 35 -1.33 7.18 5.01
CA SER A 35 -1.90 7.79 6.21
C SER A 35 -1.15 9.06 6.60
N LEU A 36 0.18 9.04 6.51
CA LEU A 36 1.02 10.22 6.76
C LEU A 36 0.77 11.34 5.75
N GLU A 37 0.65 11.02 4.46
CA GLU A 37 0.33 12.03 3.45
C GLU A 37 -1.02 12.72 3.73
N TYR A 38 -2.04 11.96 4.13
CA TYR A 38 -3.32 12.53 4.51
C TYR A 38 -3.21 13.41 5.76
N LEU A 39 -2.44 12.98 6.76
CA LEU A 39 -2.20 13.76 7.97
C LEU A 39 -1.49 15.08 7.66
N GLU A 40 -0.43 15.06 6.85
CA GLU A 40 0.30 16.25 6.41
C GLU A 40 -0.62 17.23 5.66
N ARG A 41 -1.44 16.71 4.73
CA ARG A 41 -2.41 17.52 4.00
C ARG A 41 -3.48 18.12 4.91
N ALA A 42 -3.93 17.39 5.93
CA ALA A 42 -4.91 17.87 6.90
C ALA A 42 -4.30 18.96 7.80
N TYR A 43 -3.04 18.80 8.20
CA TYR A 43 -2.29 19.78 8.96
C TYR A 43 -2.09 21.09 8.18
N VAL A 44 -1.66 21.02 6.91
CA VAL A 44 -1.49 22.19 6.03
C VAL A 44 -2.79 22.96 5.80
N ARG A 45 -3.95 22.31 5.97
CA ARG A 45 -5.29 22.90 5.82
C ARG A 45 -5.88 23.37 7.14
N ASP A 46 -5.08 23.48 8.20
CA ASP A 46 -5.50 23.83 9.57
C ASP A 46 -6.67 22.95 10.08
N SER A 47 -6.83 21.74 9.53
CA SER A 47 -7.89 20.80 9.91
C SER A 47 -7.50 19.94 11.12
N VAL A 48 -6.21 19.92 11.46
CA VAL A 48 -5.63 19.26 12.62
C VAL A 48 -4.68 20.26 13.29
N SER A 49 -4.83 20.48 14.59
CA SER A 49 -3.96 21.38 15.35
C SER A 49 -2.58 20.76 15.55
N ALA A 50 -1.54 21.60 15.60
CA ALA A 50 -0.18 21.17 15.98
C ALA A 50 -0.09 20.64 17.41
N SER A 51 -1.04 21.05 18.26
CA SER A 51 -1.19 20.55 19.61
C SER A 51 -1.89 19.18 19.59
N GLU A 52 -1.10 18.16 19.25
CA GLU A 52 -1.17 16.81 19.82
C GLU A 52 0.24 16.42 20.30
#